data_AF-A0A8T4ZF78-F1
#
_entry.id   AF-A0A8T4ZF78-F1
#
_cell.length_a   1.000
_cell.length_b   1.000
_cell.length_c   1.000
_cell.angle_alpha   90.00
_cell.angle_beta   90.00
_cell.angle_gamma   90.00
#
_symmetry.space_group_name_H-M   'P 1'
#
loop_
_entity.id
_entity.type
_entity.pdbx_description
1 polymer ?
#
loop_
_entity_poly.entity_id
_entity_poly.type
_entity_poly.pdbx_seq_one_letter_code
_entity_poly.pdbx_strand_id
1 'polypeptide(L)'
;MFKAPVRFKVDETKAIIIAKIFLDLISHRRWLVSMPEYQLPRNLAHGSQEHALYLTYVISIDYMTNAEKLWSKARGAYELYPEKFTPEKILEASENSLRVFLRGLGARFDSSAAKTWKEVKHCKGHNKTASYKTHLSHLTELCSHIRSFTVILLR
;
A
#
# COMPACT_ATOMS: atom_id res chain seq x y z
N MET A 1 -19.03 -24.72 -28.40
CA MET A 1 -18.94 -23.39 -29.05
C MET A 1 -17.66 -22.71 -28.56
N PHE A 2 -16.58 -22.75 -29.34
CA PHE A 2 -15.28 -22.16 -28.95
C PHE A 2 -15.29 -20.66 -29.23
N LYS A 3 -15.12 -19.83 -28.19
CA LYS A 3 -15.00 -18.37 -28.33
C LYS A 3 -13.60 -18.07 -28.84
N ALA A 4 -13.48 -17.45 -30.01
CA ALA A 4 -12.18 -17.02 -30.54
C ALA A 4 -11.47 -16.06 -29.55
N PRO A 5 -10.14 -16.16 -29.40
CA PRO A 5 -9.41 -15.27 -28.50
C PRO A 5 -9.52 -13.83 -28.97
N VAL A 6 -9.90 -12.93 -28.07
CA VAL A 6 -9.92 -11.49 -28.32
C VAL A 6 -8.47 -11.03 -28.51
N ARG A 7 -8.12 -10.68 -29.76
CA ARG A 7 -6.82 -10.06 -30.06
C ARG A 7 -6.91 -8.56 -29.76
N PHE A 8 -6.29 -8.14 -28.67
CA PHE A 8 -6.04 -6.73 -28.43
C PHE A 8 -4.94 -6.26 -29.39
N LYS A 9 -5.27 -5.36 -30.31
CA LYS A 9 -4.28 -4.65 -31.13
C LYS A 9 -3.92 -3.36 -30.40
N VAL A 10 -2.64 -3.17 -30.10
CA VAL A 10 -2.15 -1.93 -29.49
C VAL A 10 -2.31 -0.81 -30.52
N ASP A 11 -2.96 0.28 -30.12
CA ASP A 11 -3.05 1.50 -30.90
C ASP A 11 -1.91 2.42 -30.46
N GLU A 12 -0.80 2.36 -31.20
CA GLU A 12 0.42 3.13 -30.90
C GLU A 12 0.16 4.64 -30.98
N THR A 13 -0.65 5.08 -31.94
CA THR A 13 -1.01 6.49 -32.11
C THR A 13 -1.75 7.00 -30.88
N LYS A 14 -2.75 6.26 -30.42
CA LYS A 14 -3.50 6.60 -29.20
C LYS A 14 -2.59 6.57 -27.96
N ALA A 15 -1.70 5.60 -27.85
CA ALA A 15 -0.76 5.51 -26.74
C ALA A 15 0.18 6.71 -26.68
N ILE A 16 0.72 7.15 -27.83
CA ILE A 16 1.59 8.34 -27.92
C ILE A 16 0.82 9.61 -27.53
N ILE A 17 -0.43 9.76 -27.98
CA ILE A 17 -1.27 10.92 -27.61
C ILE A 17 -1.49 10.96 -26.09
N ILE A 18 -1.87 9.83 -25.50
CA ILE A 18 -2.06 9.69 -24.05
C ILE A 18 -0.75 10.04 -23.31
N ALA A 19 0.39 9.51 -23.75
CA ALA A 19 1.69 9.78 -23.14
C ALA A 19 2.06 11.26 -23.19
N LYS A 20 1.80 11.96 -24.31
CA LYS A 20 2.02 13.41 -24.43
C LYS A 20 1.15 14.20 -23.46
N ILE A 21 -0.12 13.84 -23.32
CA ILE A 21 -1.04 14.46 -22.35
C ILE A 21 -0.53 14.26 -20.92
N PHE A 22 -0.10 13.04 -20.56
CA PHE A 22 0.48 12.77 -19.25
C PHE A 22 1.75 13.58 -18.98
N LEU A 23 2.67 13.62 -19.96
CA LEU A 23 3.89 14.40 -19.86
C LEU A 23 3.60 15.89 -19.65
N ASP A 24 2.62 16.43 -20.38
CA ASP A 24 2.19 17.82 -20.25
C ASP A 24 1.61 18.11 -18.86
N LEU A 25 0.75 17.22 -18.33
CA LEU A 25 0.17 17.33 -17.00
C LEU A 25 1.22 17.26 -15.88
N ILE A 26 2.24 16.40 -16.03
CA ILE A 26 3.37 16.29 -15.11
C ILE A 26 4.24 17.55 -15.16
N SER A 27 4.58 18.01 -16.37
CA SER A 27 5.47 19.16 -16.61
C SER A 27 4.87 20.46 -16.07
N HIS A 28 3.55 20.63 -16.21
CA HIS A 28 2.84 21.80 -15.69
C HIS A 28 2.49 21.71 -14.21
N ARG A 29 2.99 20.68 -13.49
CA ARG A 29 2.62 20.38 -12.08
C ARG A 29 1.10 20.40 -11.88
N ARG A 30 0.32 20.02 -12.89
CA ARG A 30 -1.14 19.86 -12.78
C ARG A 30 -1.52 18.49 -12.22
N TRP A 31 -0.57 17.55 -12.25
CA TRP A 31 -0.59 16.25 -11.56
C TRP A 31 -0.39 16.36 -10.02
N LEU A 32 -0.69 17.49 -9.37
CA LEU A 32 -0.55 17.59 -7.89
C LEU A 32 -1.61 16.80 -7.10
N VAL A 33 -2.05 15.64 -7.60
CA VAL A 33 -2.59 14.60 -6.73
C VAL A 33 -1.39 13.99 -6.02
N SER A 34 -0.96 14.62 -4.93
CA SER A 34 -0.09 13.97 -3.96
C SER A 34 -0.82 12.72 -3.52
N MET A 35 -0.36 11.56 -3.96
CA MET A 35 -0.83 10.28 -3.43
C MET A 35 -0.77 10.38 -1.90
N PRO A 36 -1.88 10.12 -1.19
CA PRO A 36 -1.92 10.31 0.25
C PRO A 36 -0.92 9.40 0.98
N GLU A 37 -0.44 8.33 0.34
CA GLU A 37 0.66 7.46 0.75
C GLU A 37 2.02 8.16 0.84
N TYR A 38 2.25 9.20 0.03
CA TYR A 38 3.53 9.93 0.00
C TYR A 38 3.68 10.90 1.17
N GLN A 39 2.58 11.21 1.84
CA GLN A 39 2.61 12.01 3.06
C GLN A 39 2.84 11.09 4.24
N LEU A 40 4.06 11.09 4.77
CA LEU A 40 4.42 10.33 5.97
C LEU A 40 4.04 11.07 7.26
N PRO A 41 3.84 10.34 8.37
CA PRO A 41 3.82 10.91 9.73
C PRO A 41 5.08 11.72 10.02
N ARG A 42 4.97 12.84 10.73
CA ARG A 42 6.10 13.75 11.02
C ARG A 42 7.25 13.10 11.80
N ASN A 43 6.92 12.11 12.64
CA ASN A 43 7.86 11.39 13.48
C ASN A 43 8.36 10.07 12.87
N LEU A 44 8.03 9.79 11.60
CA LEU A 44 8.44 8.58 10.91
C LEU A 44 9.68 8.83 10.03
N ALA A 45 10.78 8.14 10.34
CA ALA A 45 12.00 8.25 9.56
C ALA A 45 11.83 7.59 8.18
N HIS A 46 12.08 8.37 7.12
CA HIS A 46 12.04 7.85 5.76
C HIS A 46 13.03 6.69 5.58
N GLY A 47 12.57 5.62 4.93
CA GLY A 47 13.37 4.44 4.63
C GLY A 47 13.67 3.51 5.81
N SER A 48 13.16 3.81 7.02
CA SER A 48 13.34 2.93 8.18
C SER A 48 12.49 1.66 8.11
N GLN A 49 12.73 0.72 9.03
CA GLN A 49 11.89 -0.46 9.15
C GLN A 49 10.45 -0.10 9.55
N GLU A 50 10.28 0.86 10.46
CA GLU A 50 8.99 1.37 10.89
C GLU A 50 8.23 1.99 9.72
N HIS A 51 8.94 2.63 8.78
CA HIS A 51 8.34 3.16 7.57
C HIS A 51 7.79 2.06 6.67
N ALA A 52 8.55 0.98 6.47
CA ALA A 52 8.08 -0.17 5.72
C ALA A 52 6.87 -0.86 6.39
N LEU A 53 6.89 -0.99 7.72
CA LEU A 53 5.78 -1.55 8.49
C LEU A 53 4.52 -0.68 8.38
N TYR A 54 4.66 0.62 8.60
CA TYR A 54 3.57 1.58 8.48
C TYR A 54 2.88 1.48 7.10
N LEU A 55 3.64 1.58 6.02
CA LEU A 55 3.09 1.45 4.67
C LEU A 55 2.43 0.08 4.45
N THR A 56 3.07 -1.00 4.87
CA THR A 56 2.52 -2.37 4.72
C THR A 56 1.15 -2.49 5.38
N TYR A 57 1.03 -2.03 6.64
CA TYR A 57 -0.21 -2.11 7.38
C TYR A 57 -1.31 -1.24 6.78
N VAL A 58 -1.01 0.01 6.41
CA VAL A 58 -2.02 0.93 5.87
C VAL A 58 -2.46 0.53 4.47
N ILE A 59 -1.54 0.15 3.57
CA ILE A 59 -1.87 -0.30 2.21
C ILE A 59 -2.72 -1.57 2.26
N SER A 60 -2.44 -2.50 3.19
CA SER A 60 -3.20 -3.76 3.30
C SER A 60 -4.70 -3.58 3.56
N ILE A 61 -5.13 -2.39 3.98
CA ILE A 61 -6.53 -2.07 4.29
C ILE A 61 -7.12 -0.98 3.39
N ASP A 62 -6.38 -0.51 2.38
CA ASP A 62 -6.81 0.56 1.47
C ASP A 62 -7.77 0.09 0.36
N TYR A 63 -8.11 -1.20 0.35
CA TYR A 63 -9.01 -1.74 -0.66
C TYR A 63 -10.44 -1.19 -0.52
N MET A 64 -10.92 -0.52 -1.58
CA MET A 64 -12.26 0.07 -1.70
C MET A 64 -12.61 1.05 -0.56
N THR A 65 -11.61 1.79 -0.05
CA THR A 65 -11.80 2.81 0.98
C THR A 65 -11.71 4.23 0.42
N ASN A 66 -12.02 5.23 1.25
CA ASN A 66 -11.66 6.61 0.94
C ASN A 66 -10.19 6.81 1.36
N ALA A 67 -9.28 6.72 0.38
CA ALA A 67 -7.83 6.76 0.60
C ALA A 67 -7.40 8.02 1.38
N GLU A 68 -7.84 9.21 0.97
CA GLU A 68 -7.51 10.47 1.66
C GLU A 68 -7.84 10.42 3.16
N LYS A 69 -9.04 9.93 3.49
CA LYS A 69 -9.48 9.80 4.88
C LYS A 69 -8.70 8.72 5.64
N LEU A 70 -8.45 7.58 5.00
CA LEU A 70 -7.70 6.47 5.59
C LEU A 70 -6.29 6.91 5.96
N TRP A 71 -5.56 7.45 4.99
CA TRP A 71 -4.17 7.86 5.13
C TRP A 71 -4.00 9.03 6.09
N SER A 72 -4.91 10.02 6.05
CA SER A 72 -4.94 11.12 7.04
C SER A 72 -5.11 10.61 8.47
N LYS A 73 -6.05 9.69 8.69
CA LYS A 73 -6.28 9.09 10.02
C LYS A 73 -5.14 8.17 10.45
N ALA A 74 -4.58 7.39 9.52
CA ALA A 74 -3.45 6.51 9.79
C ALA A 74 -2.23 7.33 10.21
N ARG A 75 -1.96 8.47 9.54
CA ARG A 75 -0.92 9.42 9.96
C ARG A 75 -1.16 9.89 11.38
N GLY A 76 -2.33 10.45 11.67
CA GLY A 76 -2.65 10.94 13.02
C GLY A 76 -2.55 9.85 14.09
N ALA A 77 -2.98 8.63 13.77
CA ALA A 77 -2.86 7.49 14.68
C ALA A 77 -1.39 7.09 14.92
N TYR A 78 -0.55 7.10 13.88
CA TYR A 78 0.88 6.80 14.01
C TYR A 78 1.62 7.87 14.79
N GLU A 79 1.31 9.16 14.56
CA GLU A 79 1.93 10.26 15.30
C GLU A 79 1.63 10.19 16.80
N LEU A 80 0.44 9.72 17.18
CA LEU A 80 0.04 9.58 18.58
C LEU A 80 0.47 8.26 19.22
N TYR A 81 0.40 7.16 18.46
CA TYR A 81 0.55 5.78 18.95
C TYR A 81 1.31 4.91 17.93
N PRO A 82 2.60 5.19 17.67
CA PRO A 82 3.38 4.46 16.66
C PRO A 82 3.50 2.97 17.00
N GLU A 83 3.44 2.61 18.28
CA GLU A 83 3.48 1.23 18.76
C GLU A 83 2.31 0.39 18.25
N LYS A 84 1.17 0.99 17.89
CA LYS A 84 0.02 0.26 17.32
C LYS A 84 0.27 -0.28 15.91
N PHE A 85 1.36 0.15 15.28
CA PHE A 85 1.80 -0.29 13.96
C PHE A 85 2.98 -1.27 14.06
N THR A 86 3.25 -1.85 15.23
CA THR A 86 4.26 -2.90 15.40
C THR A 86 3.61 -4.28 15.40
N PRO A 87 4.28 -5.31 14.83
CA PRO A 87 3.79 -6.68 14.86
C PRO A 87 3.48 -7.17 16.27
N GLU A 88 4.33 -6.84 17.24
CA GLU A 88 4.18 -7.28 18.63
C GLU A 88 2.87 -6.78 19.24
N LYS A 89 2.56 -5.49 19.10
CA LYS A 89 1.32 -4.91 19.64
C LYS A 89 0.08 -5.35 18.89
N ILE A 90 0.18 -5.59 17.59
CA ILE A 90 -0.94 -6.09 16.78
C ILE A 90 -1.30 -7.53 17.18
N LEU A 91 -0.30 -8.36 17.49
CA LEU A 91 -0.51 -9.74 17.94
C LEU A 91 -1.07 -9.81 19.37
N GLU A 92 -0.63 -8.92 20.26
CA GLU A 92 -1.17 -8.77 21.62
C GLU A 92 -2.64 -8.31 21.63
N ALA A 93 -3.05 -7.48 20.66
CA ALA A 93 -4.40 -6.94 20.60
C ALA A 93 -5.46 -8.02 20.35
N SER A 94 -6.60 -7.92 21.05
CA SER A 94 -7.77 -8.73 20.74
C SER A 94 -8.26 -8.44 19.31
N GLU A 95 -8.84 -9.43 18.63
CA GLU A 95 -9.38 -9.21 17.27
C GLU A 95 -10.44 -8.10 17.26
N ASN A 96 -11.32 -8.04 18.27
CA ASN A 96 -12.32 -6.98 18.38
C ASN A 96 -11.70 -5.59 18.55
N SER A 97 -10.68 -5.45 19.41
CA SER A 97 -9.97 -4.17 19.59
C SER A 97 -9.32 -3.72 18.29
N LEU A 98 -8.70 -4.65 17.56
CA LEU A 98 -8.06 -4.38 16.27
C LEU A 98 -9.10 -3.98 15.22
N ARG A 99 -10.23 -4.68 15.12
CA ARG A 99 -11.35 -4.31 14.23
C ARG A 99 -11.86 -2.90 14.47
N VAL A 100 -12.11 -2.54 15.73
CA VAL A 100 -12.58 -1.19 16.11
C VAL A 100 -11.56 -0.13 15.71
N PHE A 101 -10.27 -0.40 15.94
CA PHE A 101 -9.19 0.50 15.54
C PHE A 101 -9.14 0.70 14.02
N LEU A 102 -9.16 -0.38 13.25
CA LEU A 102 -9.07 -0.34 11.77
C LEU A 102 -10.30 0.31 11.13
N ARG A 103 -11.49 0.04 11.65
CA ARG A 103 -12.71 0.76 11.28
C ARG A 103 -12.58 2.26 11.59
N GLY A 104 -11.96 2.60 12.72
CA GLY A 104 -11.62 3.96 13.10
C GLY A 104 -10.73 4.66 12.07
N LEU A 105 -9.74 3.95 11.52
CA LEU A 105 -8.89 4.44 10.42
C LEU A 105 -9.67 4.64 9.12
N GLY A 106 -10.69 3.82 8.86
CA GLY A 106 -11.53 3.91 7.66
C GLY A 106 -11.57 2.63 6.84
N ALA A 107 -11.06 1.51 7.38
CA ALA A 107 -11.17 0.21 6.73
C ALA A 107 -12.63 -0.15 6.49
N ARG A 108 -12.96 -0.54 5.25
CA ARG A 108 -14.31 -0.96 4.86
C ARG A 108 -14.65 -2.37 5.36
N PHE A 109 -13.66 -3.26 5.40
CA PHE A 109 -13.79 -4.66 5.79
C PHE A 109 -12.97 -4.96 7.04
N ASP A 110 -13.40 -4.41 8.18
CA ASP A 110 -12.65 -4.42 9.44
C ASP A 110 -12.25 -5.82 9.95
N SER A 111 -13.12 -6.82 9.82
CA SER A 111 -12.82 -8.22 10.19
C SER A 111 -11.70 -8.82 9.34
N SER A 112 -11.75 -8.60 8.01
CA SER A 112 -10.71 -9.09 7.11
C SER A 112 -9.40 -8.35 7.36
N ALA A 113 -9.48 -7.02 7.54
CA ALA A 113 -8.36 -6.16 7.82
C ALA A 113 -7.62 -6.59 9.11
N ALA A 114 -8.36 -6.92 10.18
CA ALA A 114 -7.78 -7.38 11.43
C ALA A 114 -7.04 -8.71 11.27
N LYS A 115 -7.59 -9.66 10.49
CA LYS A 115 -6.91 -10.91 10.16
C LYS A 115 -5.64 -10.65 9.36
N THR A 116 -5.73 -9.84 8.31
CA THR A 116 -4.58 -9.46 7.48
C THR A 116 -3.47 -8.84 8.32
N TRP A 117 -3.78 -7.90 9.22
CA TRP A 117 -2.78 -7.29 10.10
C TRP A 117 -2.10 -8.31 11.02
N LYS A 118 -2.82 -9.31 11.53
CA LYS A 118 -2.24 -10.42 12.34
C LYS A 118 -1.43 -11.42 11.51
N GLU A 119 -1.70 -11.53 10.21
CA GLU A 119 -1.01 -12.42 9.28
C GLU A 119 0.27 -11.82 8.68
N VAL A 120 0.46 -10.50 8.77
CA VAL A 120 1.74 -9.83 8.45
C VAL A 120 2.77 -10.24 9.52
N LYS A 121 3.33 -11.44 9.36
CA LYS A 121 4.20 -12.05 10.37
C LYS A 121 5.68 -11.64 10.24
N HIS A 122 6.13 -11.14 9.09
CA HIS A 122 7.56 -11.08 8.77
C HIS A 122 7.96 -9.92 7.84
N CYS A 123 7.71 -8.68 8.25
CA CYS A 123 8.49 -7.55 7.74
C CYS A 123 9.61 -7.23 8.75
N LYS A 124 10.38 -8.24 9.18
CA LYS A 124 11.69 -8.02 9.80
C LYS A 124 12.71 -7.99 8.68
N GLY A 125 13.48 -6.90 8.60
CA GLY A 125 14.45 -6.65 7.55
C GLY A 125 15.40 -7.82 7.37
N HIS A 126 15.17 -8.62 6.33
CA HIS A 126 16.13 -9.57 5.82
C HIS A 126 16.57 -9.12 4.44
N ASN A 127 17.74 -8.49 4.39
CA ASN A 127 18.67 -8.73 3.30
C ASN A 127 18.90 -10.25 3.24
N LYS A 128 18.19 -10.95 2.35
CA LYS A 128 18.66 -12.11 1.57
C LYS A 128 17.53 -12.68 0.73
N THR A 129 17.83 -12.75 -0.56
CA THR A 129 17.22 -13.61 -1.58
C THR A 129 16.84 -14.98 -1.04
N ALA A 130 15.67 -15.48 -1.45
CA ALA A 130 15.14 -16.83 -1.25
C ALA A 130 14.36 -17.11 0.04
N SER A 131 13.07 -16.72 0.07
CA SER A 131 11.98 -17.57 0.59
C SER A 131 10.63 -16.89 0.33
N TYR A 132 10.14 -16.98 -0.91
CA TYR A 132 8.85 -16.41 -1.31
C TYR A 132 8.20 -17.31 -2.36
N LYS A 133 7.66 -18.47 -1.97
CA LYS A 133 7.01 -19.37 -2.94
C LYS A 133 5.69 -20.03 -2.56
N THR A 134 5.13 -19.83 -1.37
CA THR A 134 3.97 -20.66 -0.98
C THR A 134 2.71 -19.91 -0.53
N HIS A 135 2.70 -18.59 -0.39
CA HIS A 135 1.47 -17.82 -0.10
C HIS A 135 1.35 -16.50 -0.87
N LEU A 136 1.91 -16.46 -2.08
CA LEU A 136 1.97 -15.28 -2.95
C LEU A 136 1.19 -15.49 -4.26
N SER A 137 -0.13 -15.62 -4.16
CA SER A 137 -1.03 -15.36 -5.28
C SER A 137 -1.83 -14.07 -5.10
N HIS A 138 -2.05 -13.61 -3.86
CA HIS A 138 -2.78 -12.36 -3.57
C HIS A 138 -1.88 -11.16 -3.19
N LEU A 139 -0.63 -11.39 -2.76
CA LEU A 139 0.31 -10.32 -2.39
C LEU A 139 1.35 -10.00 -3.48
N THR A 140 1.39 -10.78 -4.55
CA THR A 140 2.36 -10.63 -5.66
C THR A 140 2.06 -9.41 -6.54
N GLU A 141 0.80 -9.00 -6.65
CA GLU A 141 0.42 -7.74 -7.32
C GLU A 141 0.73 -6.50 -6.46
N LEU A 142 0.64 -6.62 -5.13
CA LEU A 142 1.00 -5.56 -4.18
C LEU A 142 2.53 -5.38 -4.09
N CYS A 143 3.28 -6.48 -4.04
CA CYS A 143 4.75 -6.45 -4.02
C CYS A 143 5.37 -6.11 -5.39
N SER A 144 4.72 -6.38 -6.53
CA SER A 144 5.21 -5.93 -7.84
C SER A 144 5.06 -4.41 -8.02
N HIS A 145 3.99 -3.83 -7.46
CA HIS A 145 3.86 -2.38 -7.35
C HIS A 145 4.92 -1.81 -6.39
N ILE A 146 5.07 -2.36 -5.18
CA ILE A 146 6.06 -1.86 -4.21
C ILE A 146 7.50 -1.99 -4.73
N ARG A 147 7.85 -3.07 -5.45
CA ARG A 147 9.18 -3.22 -6.08
C ARG A 147 9.44 -2.24 -7.22
N SER A 148 8.43 -1.87 -8.00
CA SER A 148 8.57 -0.77 -8.96
C SER A 148 8.73 0.59 -8.26
N PHE A 149 8.16 0.76 -7.06
CA PHE A 149 8.29 1.99 -6.28
C PHE A 149 9.65 2.15 -5.58
N THR A 150 10.27 1.09 -5.05
CA THR A 150 11.58 1.21 -4.37
C THR A 150 12.73 1.46 -5.34
N VAL A 151 12.64 0.98 -6.60
CA VAL A 151 13.70 1.17 -7.61
C VAL A 151 13.68 2.59 -8.22
N ILE A 152 12.55 3.29 -8.16
CA ILE A 152 12.43 4.68 -8.64
C ILE A 152 12.85 5.70 -7.56
N LEU A 153 12.84 5.34 -6.27
CA LEU A 153 13.12 6.24 -5.15
C LEU A 153 14.59 6.27 -4.66
N LEU A 154 15.52 5.58 -5.35
CA LEU A 154 16.96 5.57 -5.03
C LEU A 154 17.85 6.01 -6.21
N ARG A 155 17.33 6.87 -7.09
CA ARG A 155 18.13 7.63 -8.07
C ARG A 155 17.85 9.12 -7.98
#